data_AF-A0A9X1RGV3-F1
#
_entry.id   AF-A0A9X1RGV3-F1
#
_cell.length_a   1.000
_cell.length_b   1.000
_cell.length_c   1.000
_cell.angle_alpha   90.00
_cell.angle_beta   90.00
_cell.angle_gamma   90.00
#
_symmetry.space_group_name_H-M   'P 1'
#
loop_
_entity.id
_entity.type
_entity.pdbx_description
1 polymer ?
#
loop_
_entity_poly.entity_id
_entity_poly.type
_entity_poly.pdbx_seq_one_letter_code
_entity_poly.pdbx_strand_id
1 'polypeptide(L)'
;MADRPSAPRDRHAALAVAMSLACGLIAPAKADIRVDGDLQALQLQTSGDSLADVLARFDKLFAVKVRSAVPLMSEVSGSYSGTLSRVVARLLDGYNYVIKMDRDVTEILVFGRGGEVAIVPKVKPAAAAKTVTARWR
;
A
#
# COMPACT_ATOMS: atom_id res chain seq x y z
N MET A 1 -86.84 15.45 -2.12
CA MET A 1 -87.15 16.87 -2.44
C MET A 1 -86.18 17.72 -1.63
N ALA A 2 -85.08 18.16 -2.27
CA ALA A 2 -83.97 19.05 -1.82
C ALA A 2 -83.25 18.67 -0.51
N ASP A 3 -81.96 18.26 -0.45
CA ASP A 3 -80.70 18.75 -1.05
C ASP A 3 -80.43 20.25 -0.81
N ARG A 4 -79.70 20.59 0.26
CA ARG A 4 -78.25 20.92 0.21
C ARG A 4 -77.69 21.38 1.58
N PRO A 5 -76.54 20.84 2.00
CA PRO A 5 -75.76 21.35 3.12
C PRO A 5 -75.00 22.65 2.76
N SER A 6 -75.01 23.61 3.68
CA SER A 6 -74.27 24.87 3.63
C SER A 6 -72.78 24.62 3.88
N ALA A 7 -71.99 24.68 2.81
CA ALA A 7 -70.54 24.63 2.88
C ALA A 7 -69.94 25.95 3.40
N PRO A 8 -68.87 25.91 4.21
CA PRO A 8 -68.17 27.09 4.71
C PRO A 8 -67.35 27.82 3.64
N ARG A 9 -67.12 29.10 3.90
CA ARG A 9 -66.45 30.10 3.06
C ARG A 9 -64.95 29.80 2.95
N ASP A 10 -64.55 29.02 1.97
CA ASP A 10 -63.14 28.89 1.58
C ASP A 10 -62.86 29.67 0.31
N ARG A 11 -62.56 30.95 0.51
CA ARG A 11 -61.87 31.78 -0.46
C ARG A 11 -60.95 32.65 0.37
N HIS A 12 -59.65 32.40 0.30
CA HIS A 12 -58.67 33.44 -0.04
C HIS A 12 -57.28 32.80 -0.13
N ALA A 13 -56.72 32.97 -1.33
CA ALA A 13 -55.30 32.97 -1.64
C ALA A 13 -54.55 31.67 -1.37
N ALA A 14 -54.57 30.81 -2.40
CA ALA A 14 -53.45 29.96 -2.71
C ALA A 14 -52.16 30.80 -2.79
N LEU A 15 -51.37 30.77 -1.72
CA LEU A 15 -49.95 31.11 -1.77
C LEU A 15 -49.17 29.82 -1.57
N ALA A 16 -49.03 29.07 -2.67
CA ALA A 16 -48.01 28.04 -2.78
C ALA A 16 -46.65 28.74 -2.81
N VAL A 17 -46.05 28.97 -1.64
CA VAL A 17 -44.65 29.39 -1.55
C VAL A 17 -43.82 28.15 -1.90
N ALA A 18 -43.53 28.02 -3.19
CA ALA A 18 -42.51 27.13 -3.69
C ALA A 18 -41.14 27.66 -3.24
N MET A 19 -40.77 27.36 -2.00
CA MET A 19 -39.41 27.55 -1.53
C MET A 19 -38.58 26.40 -2.11
N SER A 20 -38.20 26.56 -3.37
CA SER A 20 -37.19 25.76 -4.03
C SER A 20 -35.87 26.04 -3.31
N LEU A 21 -35.64 25.36 -2.18
CA LEU A 21 -34.30 25.19 -1.66
C LEU A 21 -33.57 24.38 -2.73
N ALA A 22 -32.88 25.09 -3.62
CA ALA A 22 -31.80 24.53 -4.40
C ALA A 22 -30.79 24.02 -3.38
N CYS A 23 -30.98 22.77 -2.95
CA CYS A 23 -29.94 22.00 -2.31
C CYS A 23 -28.89 21.89 -3.42
N GLY A 24 -27.93 22.82 -3.36
CA GLY A 24 -26.84 22.89 -4.30
C GLY A 24 -26.32 21.49 -4.48
N LEU A 25 -26.04 21.11 -5.71
CA LEU A 25 -25.24 19.94 -5.97
C LEU A 25 -23.98 20.13 -5.12
N ILE A 26 -23.97 19.49 -3.94
CA ILE A 26 -22.76 19.04 -3.32
C ILE A 26 -22.29 18.07 -4.38
N ALA A 27 -21.51 18.59 -5.34
CA ALA A 27 -20.60 17.76 -6.09
C ALA A 27 -19.99 16.88 -5.01
N PRO A 28 -20.01 15.54 -5.15
CA PRO A 28 -19.12 14.77 -4.32
C PRO A 28 -17.79 15.44 -4.62
N ALA A 29 -17.26 16.20 -3.65
CA ALA A 29 -15.85 16.35 -3.56
C ALA A 29 -15.44 14.90 -3.63
N LYS A 30 -14.88 14.50 -4.77
CA LYS A 30 -14.00 13.37 -4.77
C LYS A 30 -12.96 13.84 -3.78
N ALA A 31 -13.21 13.56 -2.49
CA ALA A 31 -12.25 12.86 -1.71
C ALA A 31 -11.80 11.78 -2.66
N ASP A 32 -10.76 12.13 -3.42
CA ASP A 32 -9.74 11.21 -3.81
C ASP A 32 -9.35 10.61 -2.47
N ILE A 33 -10.10 9.58 -2.06
CA ILE A 33 -9.70 8.72 -0.97
C ILE A 33 -8.57 7.96 -1.62
N ARG A 34 -7.42 8.64 -1.63
CA ARG A 34 -6.14 8.10 -1.96
C ARG A 34 -5.88 7.11 -0.85
N VAL A 35 -6.33 5.88 -1.05
CA VAL A 35 -5.85 4.75 -0.29
C VAL A 35 -4.42 4.54 -0.78
N ASP A 36 -3.54 5.45 -0.35
CA ASP A 36 -2.10 5.24 -0.38
C ASP A 36 -1.90 4.13 0.65
N GLY A 37 -1.79 2.90 0.15
CA GLY A 37 -2.21 1.66 0.81
C GLY A 37 -1.44 1.32 2.07
N ASP A 38 -1.75 1.96 3.17
CA ASP A 38 -1.38 1.52 4.49
C ASP A 38 -2.55 0.67 5.01
N LEU A 39 -2.38 -0.66 5.10
CA LEU A 39 -3.27 -1.52 5.89
C LEU A 39 -3.17 -1.04 7.34
N GLN A 40 -3.99 -0.05 7.70
CA GLN A 40 -3.86 0.78 8.91
C GLN A 40 -3.88 -0.03 10.21
N ALA A 41 -4.40 -1.26 10.19
CA ALA A 41 -4.53 -2.12 11.36
C ALA A 41 -4.37 -3.61 11.00
N LEU A 42 -3.13 -4.04 10.80
CA LEU A 42 -2.75 -5.44 10.74
C LEU A 42 -2.53 -5.99 12.15
N GLN A 43 -2.96 -7.22 12.37
CA GLN A 43 -2.66 -8.02 13.56
C GLN A 43 -2.05 -9.35 13.10
N LEU A 44 -0.84 -9.65 13.56
CA LEU A 44 -0.10 -10.85 13.19
C LEU A 44 0.39 -11.54 14.46
N GLN A 45 0.13 -12.85 14.56
CA GLN A 45 0.64 -13.72 15.60
C GLN A 45 1.52 -14.78 14.96
N THR A 46 2.75 -14.93 15.44
CA THR A 46 3.71 -15.94 14.97
C THR A 46 4.25 -16.75 16.15
N SER A 47 4.51 -18.03 15.94
CA SER A 47 4.94 -18.95 17.01
C SER A 47 6.09 -19.84 16.53
N GLY A 48 7.21 -19.21 16.14
CA GLY A 48 8.37 -19.90 15.58
C GLY A 48 8.26 -20.14 14.08
N ASP A 49 7.43 -19.36 13.38
CA ASP A 49 7.31 -19.45 11.93
C ASP A 49 8.57 -18.90 11.25
N SER A 50 8.95 -19.49 10.12
CA SER A 50 10.00 -18.93 9.26
C SER A 50 9.58 -17.57 8.71
N LEU A 51 10.48 -16.59 8.76
CA LEU A 51 10.25 -15.25 8.20
C LEU A 51 9.85 -15.30 6.72
N ALA A 52 10.43 -16.22 5.95
CA ALA A 52 10.04 -16.45 4.56
C ALA A 52 8.56 -16.85 4.41
N ASP A 53 8.08 -17.76 5.27
CA ASP A 53 6.71 -18.25 5.23
C ASP A 53 5.71 -17.17 5.67
N VAL A 54 6.04 -16.40 6.69
CA VAL A 54 5.24 -15.26 7.16
C VAL A 54 5.08 -14.22 6.03
N LEU A 55 6.18 -13.87 5.36
CA LEU A 55 6.15 -12.92 4.25
C LEU A 55 5.45 -13.48 2.99
N ALA A 56 5.57 -14.78 2.72
CA ALA A 56 4.83 -15.43 1.63
C ALA A 56 3.31 -15.44 1.88
N ARG A 57 2.86 -15.45 3.14
CA ARG A 57 1.44 -15.27 3.46
C ARG A 57 0.97 -13.85 3.18
N PHE A 58 1.83 -12.84 3.29
CA PHE A 58 1.46 -11.47 2.95
C PHE A 58 1.14 -11.33 1.46
N ASP A 59 1.84 -12.02 0.56
CA ASP A 59 1.52 -12.05 -0.89
C ASP A 59 0.15 -12.66 -1.19
N LYS A 60 -0.29 -13.62 -0.37
CA LYS A 60 -1.60 -14.27 -0.54
C LYS A 60 -2.76 -13.46 0.02
N LEU A 61 -2.53 -12.77 1.13
CA LEU A 61 -3.58 -12.06 1.88
C LEU A 61 -3.67 -10.58 1.50
N PHE A 62 -2.56 -10.01 1.05
CA PHE A 62 -2.40 -8.61 0.68
C PHE A 62 -1.74 -8.55 -0.70
N ALA A 63 -1.95 -7.46 -1.44
CA ALA A 63 -1.25 -7.26 -2.71
C ALA A 63 0.23 -6.89 -2.44
N VAL A 64 1.01 -7.82 -1.86
CA VAL A 64 2.37 -7.60 -1.38
C VAL A 64 3.34 -8.59 -2.04
N LYS A 65 4.23 -8.11 -2.89
CA LYS A 65 5.27 -8.94 -3.51
C LYS A 65 6.56 -8.88 -2.71
N VAL A 66 7.16 -10.02 -2.43
CA VAL A 66 8.41 -10.11 -1.65
C VAL A 66 9.51 -10.68 -2.54
N ARG A 67 10.64 -9.99 -2.60
CA ARG A 67 11.86 -10.42 -3.28
C ARG A 67 13.02 -10.32 -2.33
N SER A 68 13.83 -11.37 -2.25
CA SER A 68 15.00 -11.40 -1.37
C SER A 68 16.23 -11.87 -2.13
N ALA A 69 17.34 -11.16 -1.94
CA ALA A 69 18.66 -11.57 -2.41
C ALA A 69 19.34 -12.57 -1.45
N VAL A 70 18.83 -12.71 -0.22
CA VAL A 70 19.37 -13.60 0.82
C VAL A 70 18.31 -14.55 1.37
N PRO A 71 18.69 -15.72 1.90
CA PRO A 71 17.76 -16.60 2.60
C PRO A 71 17.14 -15.93 3.83
N LEU A 72 15.82 -16.00 3.97
CA LEU A 72 15.06 -15.47 5.13
C LEU A 72 14.72 -16.59 6.11
N MET A 73 15.75 -17.29 6.60
CA MET A 73 15.61 -18.47 7.47
C MET A 73 15.44 -18.15 8.96
N SER A 74 15.38 -16.87 9.31
CA SER A 74 15.16 -16.44 10.69
C SER A 74 13.77 -16.84 11.16
N GLU A 75 13.67 -17.40 12.36
CA GLU A 75 12.38 -17.66 13.00
C GLU A 75 11.86 -16.38 13.66
N VAL A 76 10.55 -16.15 13.54
CA VAL A 76 9.86 -15.03 14.18
C VAL A 76 8.79 -15.54 15.13
N SER A 77 8.68 -14.87 16.28
CA SER A 77 7.75 -15.22 17.36
C SER A 77 7.22 -13.95 18.00
N GLY A 78 5.95 -13.99 18.40
CA GLY A 78 5.29 -12.90 19.11
C GLY A 78 4.12 -12.29 18.35
N SER A 79 3.65 -11.17 18.87
CA SER A 79 2.50 -10.42 18.34
C SER A 79 2.96 -9.10 17.73
N TYR A 80 2.49 -8.83 16.51
CA TYR A 80 2.79 -7.62 15.76
C TYR A 80 1.47 -6.94 15.41
N SER A 81 1.42 -5.63 15.65
CA SER A 81 0.22 -4.82 15.48
C SER A 81 0.56 -3.48 14.85
N GLY A 82 -0.37 -2.97 14.06
CA GLY A 82 -0.30 -1.65 13.46
C GLY A 82 -0.25 -1.73 11.95
N THR A 83 0.39 -0.77 11.31
CA THR A 83 0.34 -0.69 9.86
C THR A 83 1.20 -1.76 9.18
N LEU A 84 0.91 -2.12 7.93
CA LEU A 84 1.72 -3.09 7.18
C LEU A 84 3.20 -2.71 7.20
N SER A 85 3.52 -1.44 6.91
CA SER A 85 4.88 -0.92 6.92
C SER A 85 5.54 -1.08 8.31
N ARG A 86 4.78 -0.84 9.39
CA ARG A 86 5.29 -1.00 10.76
C ARG A 86 5.51 -2.47 11.13
N VAL A 87 4.60 -3.36 10.75
CA VAL A 87 4.74 -4.80 11.01
C VAL A 87 5.92 -5.37 10.23
N VAL A 88 6.04 -5.05 8.94
CA VAL A 88 7.16 -5.47 8.09
C VAL A 88 8.49 -4.96 8.65
N ALA A 89 8.55 -3.70 9.10
CA ALA A 89 9.77 -3.15 9.68
C ALA A 89 10.23 -3.90 10.94
N ARG A 90 9.29 -4.37 11.77
CA ARG A 90 9.60 -5.16 12.96
C ARG A 90 9.97 -6.61 12.62
N LEU A 91 9.38 -7.20 11.59
CA LEU A 91 9.71 -8.55 11.13
C LEU A 91 11.10 -8.60 10.47
N LEU A 92 11.47 -7.55 9.75
CA LEU A 92 12.75 -7.41 9.04
C LEU A 92 13.81 -6.68 9.88
N ASP A 93 13.65 -6.62 11.20
CA ASP A 93 14.67 -6.05 12.06
C ASP A 93 16.00 -6.79 11.87
N GLY A 94 17.09 -6.02 11.74
CA GLY A 94 18.41 -6.56 11.40
C GLY A 94 18.61 -6.95 9.93
N TYR A 95 17.70 -6.58 9.01
CA TYR A 95 17.88 -6.69 7.56
C TYR A 95 17.98 -5.32 6.88
N ASN A 96 18.67 -5.28 5.74
CA ASN A 96 18.65 -4.16 4.81
C ASN A 96 17.53 -4.41 3.80
N TYR A 97 16.51 -3.54 3.79
CA TYR A 97 15.36 -3.68 2.92
C TYR A 97 14.81 -2.33 2.48
N VAL A 98 14.02 -2.34 1.40
CA VAL A 98 13.18 -1.21 1.00
C VAL A 98 11.75 -1.69 0.80
N ILE A 99 10.80 -0.82 1.13
CA ILE A 99 9.38 -1.00 0.86
C ILE A 99 9.00 0.02 -0.20
N LYS A 100 8.51 -0.46 -1.33
CA LYS A 100 7.95 0.35 -2.40
C LYS A 100 6.45 0.19 -2.36
N MET A 101 5.73 1.30 -2.24
CA MET A 101 4.27 1.30 -2.25
C MET A 101 3.83 1.92 -3.59
N ASP A 102 3.20 1.10 -4.44
CA ASP A 102 2.50 1.58 -5.64
C ASP A 102 0.98 1.58 -5.38
N ARG A 103 0.18 2.08 -6.33
CA ARG A 103 -1.28 2.17 -6.18
C ARG A 103 -1.96 0.81 -5.97
N ASP A 104 -1.42 -0.25 -6.58
CA ASP A 104 -2.07 -1.56 -6.65
C ASP A 104 -1.29 -2.65 -5.91
N VAL A 105 0.00 -2.46 -5.69
CA VAL A 105 0.89 -3.47 -5.12
C VAL A 105 1.96 -2.83 -4.24
N THR A 106 2.23 -3.44 -3.10
CA THR A 106 3.40 -3.13 -2.28
C THR A 106 4.49 -4.13 -2.61
N GLU A 107 5.72 -3.66 -2.84
CA GLU A 107 6.87 -4.52 -3.08
C GLU A 107 7.89 -4.36 -1.95
N ILE A 108 8.35 -5.48 -1.40
CA ILE A 108 9.36 -5.55 -0.36
C ILE A 108 10.60 -6.19 -0.97
N LEU A 109 11.71 -5.45 -1.03
CA LEU A 109 12.99 -5.93 -1.51
C LEU A 109 13.97 -6.04 -0.35
N VAL A 110 14.50 -7.24 -0.11
CA VAL A 110 15.49 -7.52 0.94
C VAL A 110 16.86 -7.78 0.29
N PHE A 111 17.85 -7.01 0.70
CA PHE A 111 19.19 -7.05 0.10
C PHE A 111 20.18 -7.92 0.88
N GLY A 112 20.01 -8.04 2.19
CA GLY A 112 20.97 -8.72 3.05
C GLY A 112 20.74 -8.43 4.53
N ARG A 113 21.61 -8.94 5.39
CA ARG A 113 21.57 -8.59 6.82
C ARG A 113 22.18 -7.20 7.04
N GLY A 114 21.63 -6.48 8.01
CA GLY A 114 22.20 -5.22 8.49
C GLY A 114 23.62 -5.45 9.02
N GLY A 115 24.54 -4.56 8.68
CA GLY A 115 25.96 -4.67 9.06
C GLY A 115 26.80 -5.57 8.14
N GLU A 116 26.19 -6.29 7.20
CA GLU A 116 26.92 -7.02 6.17
C GLU A 116 27.33 -6.03 5.06
N VAL A 117 28.63 -5.72 5.00
CA VAL A 117 29.19 -4.84 3.96
C VAL A 117 29.17 -5.57 2.63
N ALA A 118 28.58 -4.95 1.60
CA ALA A 118 28.65 -5.47 0.24
C ALA A 118 30.12 -5.67 -0.17
N ILE A 119 30.57 -6.92 -0.28
CA ILE A 119 31.90 -7.24 -0.79
C ILE A 119 31.87 -6.96 -2.28
N VAL A 120 32.31 -5.77 -2.67
CA VAL A 120 32.51 -5.42 -4.08
C VAL A 120 33.53 -6.40 -4.65
N PRO A 121 33.20 -7.21 -5.68
CA PRO A 121 34.17 -8.10 -6.28
C PRO A 121 35.36 -7.27 -6.74
N LYS A 122 36.57 -7.62 -6.27
CA LYS A 122 37.80 -6.98 -6.73
C LYS A 122 37.89 -7.21 -8.23
N VAL A 123 37.61 -6.18 -9.02
CA VAL A 123 37.73 -6.24 -10.48
C VAL A 123 39.18 -6.62 -10.77
N LYS A 124 39.37 -7.86 -11.26
CA LYS A 124 40.68 -8.33 -11.70
C LYS A 124 41.07 -7.38 -12.85
N PRO A 125 42.19 -6.64 -12.75
CA PRO A 125 42.60 -5.75 -13.83
C PRO A 125 42.67 -6.58 -15.11
N ALA A 126 41.92 -6.17 -16.14
CA ALA A 126 42.05 -6.77 -17.45
C ALA A 126 43.52 -6.66 -17.83
N ALA A 127 44.18 -7.82 -17.97
CA ALA A 127 45.58 -7.88 -18.36
C ALA A 127 45.75 -7.01 -19.60
N ALA A 128 46.65 -6.02 -19.51
CA ALA A 128 46.91 -5.04 -20.54
C ALA A 128 46.93 -5.72 -21.91
N ALA A 129 46.02 -5.29 -22.78
CA ALA A 129 45.99 -5.72 -24.16
C ALA A 129 47.38 -5.45 -24.74
N LYS A 130 48.09 -6.53 -25.11
CA LYS A 130 49.40 -6.43 -25.74
C LYS A 130 49.25 -5.54 -26.96
N THR A 131 49.88 -4.37 -26.92
CA THR A 131 49.94 -3.43 -28.04
C THR A 131 50.49 -4.17 -29.24
N VAL A 132 49.65 -4.41 -30.25
CA VAL A 132 50.11 -4.84 -31.57
C VAL A 132 50.81 -3.62 -32.18
N THR A 133 52.14 -3.58 -32.07
CA THR A 133 52.98 -2.72 -32.89
C THR A 133 52.91 -3.24 -34.33
N ALA A 134 51.98 -2.70 -35.11
CA ALA A 134 52.00 -2.83 -36.56
C ALA A 134 53.20 -2.01 -37.07
N ARG A 135 54.27 -2.72 -37.48
CA ARG A 135 55.34 -2.11 -38.26
C ARG A 135 54.80 -1.88 -39.68
N TRP A 136 54.76 -0.64 -40.12
CA TRP A 136 54.55 -0.31 -41.52
C TRP A 136 55.87 -0.54 -42.27
N ARG A 137 55.81 -1.33 -43.34
CA ARG A 137 56.81 -1.39 -44.41
C ARG A 137 56.13 -1.00 -45.70
#